data_AF-A0A7Y2CC79-F1
#
_entry.id   AF-A0A7Y2CC79-F1
#
_cell.length_a   1.000
_cell.length_b   1.000
_cell.length_c   1.000
_cell.angle_alpha   90.00
_cell.angle_beta   90.00
_cell.angle_gamma   90.00
#
_symmetry.space_group_name_H-M   'P 1'
#
loop_
_entity.id
_entity.type
_entity.pdbx_description
1 polymer ?
#
loop_
_entity_poly.entity_id
_entity_poly.type
_entity_poly.pdbx_seq_one_letter_code
_entity_poly.pdbx_strand_id
1 'polypeptide(L)'
;MSFSVSKSILAILTAIVSMFAVAFAQEKSGQQYTDVDLGERNAGEQYSIAMAARNVDCDQSIDFKFSSNADWLRFSKDPVIRQVRPGENRTIQATLDFSNLTPGEYEAIVEIDCQNCGGLIFKNCKVNRQKVRLKVKVVGASPVDDIIQHSQLESPKVDYTDKRIPRRLRNAAKRTHGAWAIAVKKANKCAEELVALQAKYENAKANSDALKMSADTADQDVRNMKAQNEAGQTELLNANKAVQAAKEAVKIAERELDNALTHEREAAKTNLAAKQSEKAAADKRLTDAKNGARLHSNRKIRQAEKDAQSKREAAEKAKKAENKALKALNDKRRECGELAAKAEAAKAANAKAESEAKVVLPPAPIKPTQAQVDEEFEKVKTCVRELGELLEAQRLAFEAMARLGMLKGKTESDFKSWADGVDKANDLFSKVPPGIPVVSSMVGTVTDALTFVRAVIGVASAIDRTGSLNYRPVAGMFKDETKAKNWLKSNGFASSDPEAQRVADQMKLYSKSNSSKGMEQALEQKKSECDGKISKYEETKAAFEAK
;
A
#
# COMPACT_ATOMS: atom_id res chain seq x y z
N MET A 1 -12.53 21.45 -32.81
CA MET A 1 -11.58 21.78 -31.72
C MET A 1 -11.89 20.83 -30.58
N SER A 2 -11.04 19.82 -30.40
CA SER A 2 -11.28 18.67 -29.53
C SER A 2 -10.69 18.92 -28.15
N PHE A 3 -11.49 18.81 -27.09
CA PHE A 3 -11.02 18.82 -25.71
C PHE A 3 -10.43 17.45 -25.37
N SER A 4 -9.13 17.43 -25.05
CA SER A 4 -8.42 16.27 -24.51
C SER A 4 -8.57 16.27 -22.99
N VAL A 5 -9.32 15.30 -22.47
CA VAL A 5 -9.38 14.99 -21.04
C VAL A 5 -8.36 13.87 -20.78
N SER A 6 -7.25 14.21 -20.12
CA SER A 6 -6.23 13.23 -19.72
C SER A 6 -6.75 12.37 -18.57
N LYS A 7 -6.98 11.08 -18.87
CA LYS A 7 -7.28 10.03 -17.90
C LYS A 7 -6.07 9.78 -17.00
N SER A 8 -6.18 10.12 -15.72
CA SER A 8 -5.35 9.54 -14.66
C SER A 8 -6.17 8.42 -14.01
N ILE A 9 -5.75 7.18 -14.22
CA ILE A 9 -6.33 6.00 -13.58
C ILE A 9 -5.67 5.86 -12.21
N LEU A 10 -6.37 6.32 -11.17
CA LEU A 10 -6.10 6.02 -9.78
C LEU A 10 -6.90 4.74 -9.45
N ALA A 11 -6.28 3.57 -9.60
CA ALA A 11 -6.89 2.31 -9.21
C ALA A 11 -6.69 2.09 -7.70
N ILE A 12 -7.67 2.52 -6.89
CA ILE A 12 -7.76 2.18 -5.47
C ILE A 12 -8.43 0.80 -5.38
N LEU A 13 -7.63 -0.24 -5.14
CA LEU A 13 -8.09 -1.59 -4.86
C LEU A 13 -8.41 -1.68 -3.35
N THR A 14 -9.62 -1.27 -2.96
CA THR A 14 -10.14 -1.46 -1.60
C THR A 14 -10.74 -2.86 -1.47
N ALA A 15 -10.00 -3.79 -0.87
CA ALA A 15 -10.56 -5.07 -0.43
C ALA A 15 -11.37 -4.85 0.86
N ILE A 16 -12.70 -4.83 0.76
CA ILE A 16 -13.59 -4.81 1.92
C ILE A 16 -13.82 -6.27 2.35
N VAL A 17 -13.18 -6.69 3.43
CA VAL A 17 -13.46 -8.00 4.06
C VAL A 17 -14.71 -7.84 4.94
N SER A 18 -15.87 -8.12 4.39
CA SER A 18 -17.12 -8.23 5.15
C SER A 18 -17.23 -9.63 5.75
N MET A 19 -16.81 -9.81 7.00
CA MET A 19 -17.04 -11.05 7.73
C MET A 19 -18.51 -11.16 8.15
N PHE A 20 -19.21 -12.15 7.61
CA PHE A 20 -20.46 -12.66 8.17
C PHE A 20 -20.15 -13.95 8.91
N ALA A 21 -20.33 -13.96 10.23
CA ALA A 21 -20.36 -15.19 11.02
C ALA A 21 -21.80 -15.43 11.48
N VAL A 22 -22.39 -16.51 10.95
CA VAL A 22 -23.53 -17.20 11.55
C VAL A 22 -22.97 -18.31 12.41
N ALA A 23 -23.19 -18.27 13.73
CA ALA A 23 -23.45 -19.43 14.59
C ALA A 23 -23.58 -18.99 16.06
N PHE A 24 -24.79 -19.05 16.59
CA PHE A 24 -25.03 -19.03 18.03
C PHE A 24 -24.82 -20.45 18.60
N ALA A 25 -24.30 -20.50 19.82
CA ALA A 25 -24.18 -21.64 20.73
C ALA A 25 -23.04 -22.65 20.48
N GLN A 26 -21.87 -22.39 21.07
CA GLN A 26 -21.07 -23.44 21.71
C GLN A 26 -20.11 -22.85 22.75
N GLU A 27 -20.46 -23.04 24.01
CA GLU A 27 -19.64 -22.73 25.18
C GLU A 27 -18.66 -23.89 25.39
N LYS A 28 -17.49 -23.81 24.75
CA LYS A 28 -16.31 -24.63 25.10
C LYS A 28 -15.12 -23.69 25.27
N SER A 29 -14.51 -23.74 26.43
CA SER A 29 -13.47 -22.86 26.99
C SER A 29 -12.09 -22.87 26.27
N GLY A 30 -12.05 -23.17 24.97
CA GLY A 30 -10.88 -22.86 24.14
C GLY A 30 -11.02 -21.44 23.61
N GLN A 31 -9.98 -20.60 23.71
CA GLN A 31 -9.96 -19.31 23.03
C GLN A 31 -10.21 -19.52 21.53
N GLN A 32 -11.42 -19.21 21.06
CA GLN A 32 -11.77 -19.30 19.64
C GLN A 32 -11.17 -18.10 18.91
N TYR A 33 -10.24 -18.37 18.00
CA TYR A 33 -9.76 -17.39 17.04
C TYR A 33 -10.68 -17.39 15.82
N THR A 34 -10.94 -16.21 15.27
CA THR A 34 -11.44 -16.09 13.90
C THR A 34 -10.24 -16.07 12.95
N ASP A 35 -10.03 -17.12 12.17
CA ASP A 35 -8.92 -17.21 11.22
C ASP A 35 -9.24 -16.47 9.91
N VAL A 36 -8.27 -15.70 9.40
CA VAL A 36 -8.35 -14.93 8.15
C VAL A 36 -7.09 -15.17 7.35
N ASP A 37 -7.24 -15.70 6.14
CA ASP A 37 -6.14 -15.85 5.19
C ASP A 37 -6.07 -14.61 4.30
N LEU A 38 -4.95 -13.89 4.37
CA LEU A 38 -4.65 -12.73 3.54
C LEU A 38 -4.02 -13.14 2.19
N GLY A 39 -3.63 -14.41 2.03
CA GLY A 39 -3.01 -14.96 0.83
C GLY A 39 -1.52 -14.62 0.68
N GLU A 40 -1.04 -14.64 -0.56
CA GLU A 40 0.36 -14.35 -0.89
C GLU A 40 0.62 -12.85 -1.08
N ARG A 41 1.74 -12.35 -0.55
CA ARG A 41 2.18 -10.94 -0.66
C ARG A 41 3.67 -10.87 -0.97
N ASN A 42 4.10 -9.86 -1.72
CA ASN A 42 5.51 -9.71 -2.05
C ASN A 42 6.29 -9.09 -0.88
N ALA A 43 7.47 -9.62 -0.60
CA ALA A 43 8.45 -8.95 0.24
C ALA A 43 8.78 -7.57 -0.34
N GLY A 44 8.98 -6.56 0.51
CA GLY A 44 9.26 -5.19 0.08
C GLY A 44 8.03 -4.29 -0.03
N GLU A 45 6.82 -4.85 -0.16
CA GLU A 45 5.60 -4.08 -0.44
C GLU A 45 4.77 -3.73 0.81
N GLN A 46 3.92 -2.71 0.67
CA GLN A 46 2.95 -2.30 1.68
C GLN A 46 1.52 -2.36 1.14
N TYR A 47 0.58 -2.76 1.98
CA TYR A 47 -0.83 -2.90 1.60
C TYR A 47 -1.74 -2.28 2.65
N SER A 48 -2.83 -1.63 2.23
CA SER A 48 -3.86 -1.15 3.16
C SER A 48 -4.97 -2.18 3.28
N ILE A 49 -5.42 -2.46 4.50
CA ILE A 49 -6.59 -3.28 4.79
C ILE A 49 -7.57 -2.49 5.65
N ALA A 50 -8.86 -2.75 5.50
CA ALA A 50 -9.90 -2.18 6.34
C ALA A 50 -10.51 -3.27 7.23
N MET A 51 -10.57 -3.02 8.53
CA MET A 51 -11.24 -3.89 9.49
C MET A 51 -12.55 -3.26 9.92
N ALA A 52 -13.62 -4.04 9.92
CA ALA A 52 -14.97 -3.58 10.24
C ALA A 52 -15.37 -4.03 11.65
N ALA A 53 -15.92 -3.11 12.44
CA ALA A 53 -16.54 -3.39 13.73
C ALA A 53 -18.03 -3.09 13.67
N ARG A 54 -18.84 -4.02 14.20
CA ARG A 54 -20.29 -3.90 14.25
C ARG A 54 -20.79 -4.13 15.67
N ASN A 55 -21.67 -3.24 16.13
CA ASN A 55 -22.41 -3.43 17.37
C ASN A 55 -23.69 -4.22 17.08
N VAL A 56 -23.67 -5.53 17.34
CA VAL A 56 -24.79 -6.42 17.01
C VAL A 56 -25.76 -6.58 18.18
N ASP A 57 -25.22 -6.70 19.39
CA ASP A 57 -25.98 -7.23 20.53
C ASP A 57 -26.29 -6.19 21.62
N CYS A 58 -25.73 -4.98 21.54
CA CYS A 58 -25.83 -4.01 22.62
C CYS A 58 -26.71 -2.84 22.18
N ASP A 59 -27.53 -2.36 23.09
CA ASP A 59 -28.53 -1.30 22.89
C ASP A 59 -27.92 0.11 23.02
N GLN A 60 -26.69 0.20 23.50
CA GLN A 60 -25.90 1.42 23.61
C GLN A 60 -24.77 1.43 22.58
N SER A 61 -24.27 2.61 22.25
CA SER A 61 -23.10 2.76 21.40
C SER A 61 -21.85 2.17 22.04
N ILE A 62 -21.03 1.45 21.25
CA ILE A 62 -19.81 0.79 21.70
C ILE A 62 -18.56 1.46 21.13
N ASP A 63 -17.49 1.48 21.92
CA ASP A 63 -16.14 1.79 21.48
C ASP A 63 -15.30 0.51 21.35
N PHE A 64 -14.72 0.26 20.17
CA PHE A 64 -13.86 -0.89 19.89
C PHE A 64 -12.41 -0.46 19.75
N LYS A 65 -11.50 -1.03 20.56
CA LYS A 65 -10.05 -0.85 20.46
C LYS A 65 -9.43 -2.07 19.79
N PHE A 66 -8.53 -1.81 18.85
CA PHE A 66 -7.76 -2.81 18.14
C PHE A 66 -6.31 -2.81 18.62
N SER A 67 -5.72 -3.99 18.76
CA SER A 67 -4.29 -4.16 18.98
C SER A 67 -3.78 -5.38 18.22
N SER A 68 -2.52 -5.35 17.78
CA SER A 68 -1.85 -6.44 17.08
C SER A 68 -0.57 -6.80 17.83
N ASN A 69 -0.21 -8.09 17.81
CA ASN A 69 1.09 -8.57 18.28
C ASN A 69 2.18 -8.59 17.19
N ALA A 70 1.85 -8.22 15.95
CA ALA A 70 2.72 -8.32 14.80
C ALA A 70 3.18 -6.94 14.31
N ASP A 71 4.49 -6.78 14.16
CA ASP A 71 5.18 -5.54 13.78
C ASP A 71 4.87 -5.13 12.33
N TRP A 72 4.56 -6.11 11.49
CA TRP A 72 4.18 -5.98 10.10
C TRP A 72 2.71 -5.58 9.91
N LEU A 73 1.89 -5.52 10.98
CA LEU A 73 0.52 -5.05 10.95
C LEU A 73 0.37 -3.81 11.83
N ARG A 74 0.16 -2.65 11.20
CA ARG A 74 0.06 -1.36 11.89
C ARG A 74 -1.33 -0.77 11.75
N PHE A 75 -1.96 -0.41 12.87
CA PHE A 75 -3.18 0.40 12.85
C PHE A 75 -2.84 1.88 12.69
N SER A 76 -3.85 2.68 12.33
CA SER A 76 -3.73 4.14 12.40
C SER A 76 -3.41 4.61 13.82
N LYS A 77 -2.95 5.87 13.95
CA LYS A 77 -2.45 6.46 15.20
C LYS A 77 -3.45 6.39 16.37
N ASP A 78 -4.75 6.31 16.08
CA ASP A 78 -5.82 6.02 17.05
C ASP A 78 -6.50 4.70 16.67
N PRO A 79 -6.11 3.55 17.27
CA PRO A 79 -6.64 2.24 16.93
C PRO A 79 -8.02 1.99 17.58
N VAL A 80 -8.87 3.02 17.64
CA VAL A 80 -10.18 2.98 18.31
C VAL A 80 -11.29 3.44 17.36
N ILE A 81 -12.31 2.62 17.21
CA ILE A 81 -13.57 3.01 16.57
C ILE A 81 -14.56 3.40 17.67
N ARG A 82 -14.95 4.67 17.70
CA ARG A 82 -15.84 5.20 18.73
C ARG A 82 -17.30 5.25 18.30
N GLN A 83 -18.18 5.10 19.29
CA GLN A 83 -19.61 5.34 19.24
C GLN A 83 -20.37 4.53 18.17
N VAL A 84 -20.01 3.26 17.98
CA VAL A 84 -20.71 2.37 17.05
C VAL A 84 -22.11 2.07 17.58
N ARG A 85 -23.14 2.66 16.96
CA ARG A 85 -24.55 2.50 17.38
C ARG A 85 -25.05 1.07 17.13
N PRO A 86 -26.13 0.65 17.81
CA PRO A 86 -26.75 -0.66 17.55
C PRO A 86 -27.07 -0.84 16.07
N GLY A 87 -26.57 -1.93 15.48
CA GLY A 87 -26.72 -2.26 14.06
C GLY A 87 -25.73 -1.55 13.12
N GLU A 88 -25.02 -0.50 13.57
CA GLU A 88 -24.06 0.27 12.78
C GLU A 88 -22.76 -0.53 12.56
N ASN A 89 -22.17 -0.35 11.37
CA ASN A 89 -20.87 -0.88 11.02
C ASN A 89 -19.91 0.28 10.74
N ARG A 90 -18.72 0.25 11.35
CA ARG A 90 -17.66 1.24 11.12
C ARG A 90 -16.34 0.54 10.84
N THR A 91 -15.47 1.19 10.09
CA THR A 91 -14.19 0.62 9.70
C THR A 91 -13.00 1.39 10.26
N ILE A 92 -11.91 0.67 10.48
CA ILE A 92 -10.58 1.22 10.75
C ILE A 92 -9.61 0.74 9.68
N GLN A 93 -8.69 1.62 9.27
CA GLN A 93 -7.62 1.26 8.33
C GLN A 93 -6.42 0.72 9.10
N ALA A 94 -5.81 -0.32 8.55
CA ALA A 94 -4.52 -0.85 8.97
C ALA A 94 -3.62 -1.05 7.76
N THR A 95 -2.31 -0.96 7.97
CA THR A 95 -1.27 -1.16 6.97
C THR A 95 -0.52 -2.44 7.25
N LEU A 96 -0.42 -3.29 6.24
CA LEU A 96 0.48 -4.43 6.18
C LEU A 96 1.81 -3.94 5.60
N ASP A 97 2.90 -4.06 6.36
CA ASP A 97 4.23 -3.59 6.00
C ASP A 97 5.19 -4.77 5.90
N PHE A 98 5.45 -5.23 4.67
CA PHE A 98 6.35 -6.35 4.39
C PHE A 98 7.74 -5.89 3.94
N SER A 99 8.08 -4.60 4.12
CA SER A 99 9.35 -4.05 3.63
C SER A 99 10.60 -4.72 4.22
N ASN A 100 10.49 -5.25 5.44
CA ASN A 100 11.60 -5.89 6.15
C ASN A 100 11.37 -7.38 6.44
N LEU A 101 10.39 -8.02 5.79
CA LEU A 101 10.10 -9.44 5.98
C LEU A 101 10.78 -10.28 4.91
N THR A 102 11.47 -11.33 5.35
CA THR A 102 11.97 -12.37 4.44
C THR A 102 10.81 -13.24 3.94
N PRO A 103 10.95 -13.92 2.79
CA PRO A 103 9.92 -14.87 2.33
C PRO A 103 9.62 -15.93 3.38
N GLY A 104 8.35 -16.20 3.65
CA GLY A 104 7.90 -17.09 4.72
C GLY A 104 6.41 -16.96 5.04
N GLU A 105 5.92 -17.78 5.96
CA GLU A 105 4.56 -17.69 6.49
C GLU A 105 4.55 -16.89 7.80
N TYR A 106 3.62 -15.95 7.92
CA TYR A 106 3.51 -15.04 9.06
C TYR A 106 2.09 -15.04 9.61
N GLU A 107 1.98 -14.98 10.94
CA GLU A 107 0.71 -14.89 11.65
C GLU A 107 0.67 -13.65 12.54
N ALA A 108 -0.49 -12.99 12.60
CA ALA A 108 -0.78 -11.90 13.52
C ALA A 108 -2.07 -12.21 14.28
N ILE A 109 -2.07 -11.93 15.58
CA ILE A 109 -3.27 -11.97 16.42
C ILE A 109 -3.69 -10.52 16.64
N VAL A 110 -4.86 -10.17 16.11
CA VAL A 110 -5.55 -8.93 16.39
C VAL A 110 -6.51 -9.16 17.55
N GLU A 111 -6.30 -8.43 18.64
CA GLU A 111 -7.20 -8.39 19.79
C GLU A 111 -8.14 -7.18 19.65
N ILE A 112 -9.44 -7.44 19.84
CA ILE A 112 -10.51 -6.46 19.74
C ILE A 112 -11.18 -6.34 21.10
N ASP A 113 -10.90 -5.24 21.78
CA ASP A 113 -11.42 -4.94 23.11
C ASP A 113 -12.58 -3.96 23.00
N CYS A 114 -13.70 -4.28 23.67
CA CYS A 114 -14.74 -3.31 23.88
C CYS A 114 -14.43 -2.45 25.11
N GLN A 115 -14.21 -1.14 24.92
CA GLN A 115 -13.76 -0.27 26.00
C GLN A 115 -14.85 0.08 27.01
N ASN A 116 -16.12 0.12 26.57
CA ASN A 116 -17.25 0.55 27.39
C ASN A 116 -18.24 -0.58 27.73
N CYS A 117 -17.90 -1.84 27.43
CA CYS A 117 -18.75 -3.01 27.72
C CYS A 117 -18.74 -3.46 29.20
N GLY A 118 -18.16 -2.70 30.14
CA GLY A 118 -17.74 -3.24 31.44
C GLY A 118 -18.08 -2.45 32.71
N GLY A 119 -18.99 -1.48 32.70
CA GLY A 119 -19.20 -0.59 33.87
C GLY A 119 -20.47 -0.78 34.71
N LEU A 120 -21.52 -1.42 34.18
CA LEU A 120 -22.83 -1.46 34.85
C LEU A 120 -23.33 -2.89 34.95
N ILE A 121 -23.57 -3.33 36.18
CA ILE A 121 -23.83 -4.70 36.66
C ILE A 121 -25.11 -5.35 36.03
N PHE A 122 -25.80 -4.70 35.10
CA PHE A 122 -27.15 -5.11 34.66
C PHE A 122 -27.38 -5.31 33.15
N LYS A 123 -26.37 -5.23 32.25
CA LYS A 123 -26.58 -5.61 30.83
C LYS A 123 -25.41 -6.39 30.22
N ASN A 124 -25.73 -7.59 29.73
CA ASN A 124 -24.81 -8.56 29.14
C ASN A 124 -24.39 -8.15 27.71
N CYS A 125 -23.44 -7.23 27.56
CA CYS A 125 -22.78 -7.04 26.27
C CYS A 125 -21.78 -8.20 26.08
N LYS A 126 -22.12 -9.17 25.21
CA LYS A 126 -21.36 -10.43 25.02
C LYS A 126 -20.04 -10.29 24.27
N VAL A 127 -19.77 -9.12 23.70
CA VAL A 127 -18.59 -8.87 22.86
C VAL A 127 -17.47 -8.33 23.73
N ASN A 128 -16.80 -9.19 24.49
CA ASN A 128 -15.58 -8.81 25.20
C ASN A 128 -14.41 -9.70 24.77
N ARG A 129 -13.37 -9.08 24.22
CA ARG A 129 -12.09 -9.69 23.79
C ARG A 129 -12.20 -10.71 22.66
N GLN A 130 -12.65 -10.28 21.49
CA GLN A 130 -12.56 -11.12 20.29
C GLN A 130 -11.10 -11.16 19.82
N LYS A 131 -10.64 -12.35 19.38
CA LYS A 131 -9.32 -12.52 18.76
C LYS A 131 -9.47 -12.95 17.30
N VAL A 132 -8.79 -12.25 16.41
CA VAL A 132 -8.74 -12.56 14.98
C VAL A 132 -7.30 -12.93 14.64
N ARG A 133 -7.09 -14.09 14.01
CA ARG A 133 -5.76 -14.52 13.54
C ARG A 133 -5.64 -14.27 12.05
N LEU A 134 -4.76 -13.35 11.65
CA LEU A 134 -4.43 -13.10 10.25
C LEU A 134 -3.24 -13.96 9.86
N LYS A 135 -3.34 -14.70 8.75
CA LYS A 135 -2.26 -15.48 8.15
C LYS A 135 -1.88 -14.86 6.80
N VAL A 136 -0.60 -14.74 6.53
CA VAL A 136 -0.09 -14.22 5.26
C VAL A 136 1.18 -14.96 4.85
N LYS A 137 1.31 -15.27 3.56
CA LYS A 137 2.51 -15.87 2.99
C LYS A 137 3.28 -14.82 2.21
N VAL A 138 4.44 -14.42 2.72
CA VAL A 138 5.33 -13.50 2.03
C VAL A 138 6.18 -14.30 1.04
N VAL A 139 6.12 -13.93 -0.24
CA VAL A 139 6.97 -14.49 -1.30
C VAL A 139 8.07 -13.50 -1.64
N GLY A 140 9.20 -13.98 -2.17
CA GLY A 140 10.29 -13.10 -2.61
C GLY A 140 9.78 -12.04 -3.57
N ALA A 141 10.36 -10.82 -3.50
CA ALA A 141 10.15 -9.79 -4.52
C ALA A 141 10.29 -10.47 -5.88
N SER A 142 9.27 -10.29 -6.74
CA SER A 142 9.16 -11.09 -7.95
C SER A 142 10.51 -11.08 -8.68
N PRO A 143 11.13 -12.23 -9.00
CA PRO A 143 12.36 -12.28 -9.79
C PRO A 143 12.36 -11.44 -11.06
N VAL A 144 11.17 -11.06 -11.54
CA VAL A 144 10.98 -10.15 -12.67
C VAL A 144 11.49 -8.75 -12.34
N ASP A 145 11.26 -8.23 -11.14
CA ASP A 145 11.72 -6.91 -10.72
C ASP A 145 13.23 -6.88 -10.50
N ASP A 146 13.80 -7.97 -9.96
CA ASP A 146 15.26 -8.12 -9.89
C ASP A 146 15.88 -8.22 -11.29
N ILE A 147 15.30 -8.99 -12.20
CA ILE A 147 15.79 -9.09 -13.59
C ILE A 147 15.67 -7.73 -14.30
N ILE A 148 14.59 -6.96 -14.07
CA ILE A 148 14.42 -5.63 -14.68
C ILE A 148 15.40 -4.62 -14.08
N GLN A 149 15.58 -4.60 -12.76
CA GLN A 149 16.53 -3.68 -12.12
C GLN A 149 17.99 -4.00 -12.49
N HIS A 150 18.33 -5.27 -12.68
CA HIS A 150 19.68 -5.70 -13.08
C HIS A 150 19.87 -5.78 -14.61
N SER A 151 18.84 -5.52 -15.42
CA SER A 151 18.94 -5.52 -16.89
C SER A 151 19.72 -4.32 -17.45
N GLN A 152 20.05 -3.32 -16.62
CA GLN A 152 21.03 -2.29 -16.94
C GLN A 152 22.46 -2.75 -16.64
N LEU A 153 22.82 -3.95 -17.11
CA LEU A 153 24.22 -4.36 -17.16
C LEU A 153 24.94 -3.46 -18.17
N GLU A 154 25.57 -2.39 -17.68
CA GLU A 154 26.42 -1.54 -18.51
C GLU A 154 27.53 -2.39 -19.14
N SER A 155 27.70 -2.25 -20.46
CA SER A 155 28.81 -2.88 -21.16
C SER A 155 30.12 -2.42 -20.54
N PRO A 156 31.02 -3.35 -20.14
CA PRO A 156 32.34 -2.95 -19.66
C PRO A 156 33.02 -2.13 -20.75
N LYS A 157 33.45 -0.90 -20.40
CA LYS A 157 34.16 0.02 -21.30
C LYS A 157 35.60 -0.45 -21.48
N VAL A 158 35.80 -1.54 -22.21
CA VAL A 158 37.14 -2.00 -22.58
C VAL A 158 37.59 -1.23 -23.81
N ASP A 159 38.73 -0.53 -23.69
CA ASP A 159 39.37 0.11 -24.85
C ASP A 159 40.10 -0.95 -25.70
N TYR A 160 39.38 -1.51 -26.66
CA TYR A 160 39.94 -2.46 -27.62
C TYR A 160 40.95 -1.83 -28.60
N THR A 161 41.19 -0.52 -28.54
CA THR A 161 42.17 0.14 -29.40
C THR A 161 43.58 0.14 -28.80
N ASP A 162 43.73 -0.19 -27.51
CA ASP A 162 45.04 -0.20 -26.84
C ASP A 162 46.01 -1.15 -27.56
N LYS A 163 47.07 -0.57 -28.12
CA LYS A 163 48.10 -1.29 -28.89
C LYS A 163 48.90 -2.25 -28.01
N ARG A 164 48.93 -2.04 -26.69
CA ARG A 164 49.65 -2.88 -25.73
C ARG A 164 49.03 -4.26 -25.54
N ILE A 165 47.74 -4.43 -25.87
CA ILE A 165 47.07 -5.73 -25.80
C ILE A 165 47.42 -6.57 -27.04
N PRO A 166 48.01 -7.77 -26.89
CA PRO A 166 48.31 -8.67 -28.00
C PRO A 166 47.10 -8.89 -28.93
N ARG A 167 47.33 -8.88 -30.25
CA ARG A 167 46.26 -9.01 -31.27
C ARG A 167 45.37 -10.24 -31.05
N ARG A 168 45.96 -11.37 -30.60
CA ARG A 168 45.21 -12.60 -30.27
C ARG A 168 44.21 -12.38 -29.12
N LEU A 169 44.64 -11.77 -28.02
CA LEU A 169 43.78 -11.47 -26.86
C LEU A 169 42.72 -10.42 -27.20
N ARG A 170 43.08 -9.40 -27.99
CA ARG A 170 42.13 -8.38 -28.47
C ARG A 170 41.02 -8.98 -29.34
N ASN A 171 41.37 -9.94 -30.22
CA ASN A 171 40.39 -10.65 -31.04
C ASN A 171 39.55 -11.66 -30.25
N ALA A 172 40.08 -12.21 -29.16
CA ALA A 172 39.32 -13.05 -28.22
C ALA A 172 38.31 -12.19 -27.45
N ALA A 173 38.76 -11.09 -26.84
CA ALA A 173 37.93 -10.14 -26.09
C ALA A 173 36.81 -9.54 -26.95
N LYS A 174 37.08 -9.18 -28.22
CA LYS A 174 36.04 -8.71 -29.15
C LYS A 174 34.96 -9.77 -29.43
N ARG A 175 35.35 -11.04 -29.54
CA ARG A 175 34.40 -12.15 -29.76
C ARG A 175 33.57 -12.42 -28.51
N THR A 176 34.18 -12.43 -27.32
CA THR A 176 33.44 -12.64 -26.06
C THR A 176 32.51 -11.48 -25.75
N HIS A 177 32.94 -10.23 -25.98
CA HIS A 177 32.07 -9.06 -25.83
C HIS A 177 30.89 -9.06 -26.82
N GLY A 178 31.12 -9.46 -28.08
CA GLY A 178 30.04 -9.61 -29.07
C GLY A 178 29.01 -10.67 -28.66
N ALA A 179 29.48 -11.82 -28.15
CA ALA A 179 28.60 -12.88 -27.66
C ALA A 179 27.79 -12.44 -26.42
N TRP A 180 28.43 -11.72 -25.49
CA TRP A 180 27.77 -11.16 -24.31
C TRP A 180 26.70 -10.13 -24.70
N ALA A 181 27.00 -9.19 -25.60
CA ALA A 181 26.03 -8.19 -26.06
C ALA A 181 24.79 -8.82 -26.73
N ILE A 182 24.99 -9.90 -27.50
CA ILE A 182 23.88 -10.66 -28.10
C ILE A 182 23.06 -11.37 -27.01
N ALA A 183 23.69 -11.93 -25.98
CA ALA A 183 23.01 -12.59 -24.87
C ALA A 183 22.18 -11.59 -24.04
N VAL A 184 22.74 -10.42 -23.71
CA VAL A 184 22.03 -9.34 -22.99
C VAL A 184 20.84 -8.84 -23.82
N LYS A 185 21.02 -8.61 -25.12
CA LYS A 185 19.90 -8.19 -25.99
C LYS A 185 18.75 -9.20 -26.00
N LYS A 186 19.06 -10.51 -26.01
CA LYS A 186 18.05 -11.56 -25.93
C LYS A 186 17.38 -11.62 -24.55
N ALA A 187 18.13 -11.45 -23.47
CA ALA A 187 17.60 -11.41 -22.12
C ALA A 187 16.64 -10.22 -21.92
N ASN A 188 17.01 -9.02 -22.39
CA ASN A 188 16.17 -7.83 -22.31
C ASN A 188 14.87 -7.98 -23.10
N LYS A 189 14.93 -8.51 -24.31
CA LYS A 189 13.72 -8.82 -25.09
C LYS A 189 12.82 -9.84 -24.36
N CYS A 190 13.42 -10.84 -23.71
CA CYS A 190 12.67 -11.82 -22.93
C CYS A 190 11.98 -11.16 -21.72
N ALA A 191 12.65 -10.22 -21.04
CA ALA A 191 12.07 -9.46 -19.94
C ALA A 191 10.86 -8.61 -20.39
N GLU A 192 10.95 -7.93 -21.54
CA GLU A 192 9.81 -7.19 -22.13
C GLU A 192 8.60 -8.11 -22.41
N GLU A 193 8.85 -9.29 -22.98
CA GLU A 193 7.81 -10.29 -23.22
C GLU A 193 7.18 -10.81 -21.92
N LEU A 194 7.98 -10.94 -20.85
CA LEU A 194 7.54 -11.39 -19.54
C LEU A 194 6.65 -10.34 -18.86
N VAL A 195 7.01 -9.05 -18.94
CA VAL A 195 6.16 -7.93 -18.48
C VAL A 195 4.81 -7.93 -19.22
N ALA A 196 4.82 -8.13 -20.55
CA ALA A 196 3.59 -8.20 -21.33
C ALA A 196 2.71 -9.41 -20.95
N LEU A 197 3.32 -10.56 -20.62
CA LEU A 197 2.60 -11.74 -20.14
C LEU A 197 2.05 -11.55 -18.73
N GLN A 198 2.79 -10.89 -17.83
CA GLN A 198 2.33 -10.55 -16.49
C GLN A 198 1.07 -9.69 -16.56
N ALA A 199 1.08 -8.64 -17.39
CA ALA A 199 -0.10 -7.79 -17.59
C ALA A 199 -1.30 -8.56 -18.14
N LYS A 200 -1.08 -9.57 -19.00
CA LYS A 200 -2.16 -10.46 -19.48
C LYS A 200 -2.70 -11.36 -18.36
N TYR A 201 -1.84 -11.88 -17.50
CA TYR A 201 -2.23 -12.68 -16.35
C TYR A 201 -3.07 -11.87 -15.36
N GLU A 202 -2.63 -10.68 -14.97
CA GLU A 202 -3.37 -9.82 -14.04
C GLU A 202 -4.76 -9.44 -14.58
N ASN A 203 -4.86 -9.11 -15.87
CA ASN A 203 -6.14 -8.86 -16.52
C ASN A 203 -7.06 -10.09 -16.53
N ALA A 204 -6.49 -11.28 -16.77
CA ALA A 204 -7.26 -12.53 -16.75
C ALA A 204 -7.77 -12.85 -15.33
N LYS A 205 -6.92 -12.65 -14.32
CA LYS A 205 -7.26 -12.83 -12.90
C LYS A 205 -8.35 -11.87 -12.44
N ALA A 206 -8.21 -10.57 -12.73
CA ALA A 206 -9.22 -9.58 -12.39
C ALA A 206 -10.60 -9.91 -13.01
N ASN A 207 -10.62 -10.40 -14.25
CA ASN A 207 -11.85 -10.83 -14.92
C ASN A 207 -12.44 -12.12 -14.28
N SER A 208 -11.58 -13.07 -13.93
CA SER A 208 -11.95 -14.30 -13.20
C SER A 208 -12.62 -13.97 -11.86
N ASP A 209 -12.01 -13.09 -11.07
CA ASP A 209 -12.51 -12.65 -9.77
C ASP A 209 -13.84 -11.89 -9.88
N ALA A 210 -13.96 -10.96 -10.84
CA ALA A 210 -15.21 -10.24 -11.08
C ALA A 210 -16.37 -11.16 -11.46
N LEU A 211 -16.11 -12.18 -12.30
CA LEU A 211 -17.12 -13.16 -12.69
C LEU A 211 -17.51 -14.08 -11.53
N LYS A 212 -16.55 -14.45 -10.68
CA LYS A 212 -16.82 -15.22 -9.46
C LYS A 212 -17.74 -14.45 -8.50
N MET A 213 -17.44 -13.18 -8.22
CA MET A 213 -18.30 -12.32 -7.38
C MET A 213 -19.71 -12.18 -7.97
N SER A 214 -19.84 -12.05 -9.30
CA SER A 214 -21.13 -11.99 -9.98
C SER A 214 -21.93 -13.29 -9.85
N ALA A 215 -21.26 -14.44 -9.92
CA ALA A 215 -21.87 -15.76 -9.70
C ALA A 215 -22.33 -15.93 -8.25
N ASP A 216 -21.49 -15.57 -7.28
CA ASP A 216 -21.82 -15.65 -5.85
C ASP A 216 -23.03 -14.76 -5.49
N THR A 217 -23.09 -13.55 -6.07
CA THR A 217 -24.23 -12.63 -5.91
C THR A 217 -25.51 -13.22 -6.49
N ALA A 218 -25.45 -13.80 -7.69
CA ALA A 218 -26.62 -14.43 -8.31
C ALA A 218 -27.13 -15.64 -7.49
N ASP A 219 -26.21 -16.42 -6.93
CA ASP A 219 -26.54 -17.53 -6.03
C ASP A 219 -27.19 -17.05 -4.72
N GLN A 220 -26.75 -15.90 -4.20
CA GLN A 220 -27.38 -15.28 -3.05
C GLN A 220 -28.79 -14.77 -3.37
N ASP A 221 -29.00 -14.16 -4.53
CA ASP A 221 -30.33 -13.71 -4.98
C ASP A 221 -31.30 -14.89 -5.12
N VAL A 222 -30.85 -16.00 -5.71
CA VAL A 222 -31.65 -17.23 -5.79
C VAL A 222 -32.02 -17.74 -4.39
N ARG A 223 -31.08 -17.74 -3.44
CA ARG A 223 -31.35 -18.13 -2.04
C ARG A 223 -32.36 -17.20 -1.37
N ASN A 224 -32.21 -15.89 -1.53
CA ASN A 224 -33.12 -14.89 -0.97
C ASN A 224 -34.54 -15.05 -1.54
N MET A 225 -34.68 -15.27 -2.86
CA MET A 225 -35.98 -15.51 -3.48
C MET A 225 -36.62 -16.82 -3.03
N LYS A 226 -35.84 -17.89 -2.83
CA LYS A 226 -36.35 -19.16 -2.26
C LYS A 226 -36.87 -18.94 -0.85
N ALA A 227 -36.09 -18.27 0.01
CA ALA A 227 -36.50 -17.93 1.37
C ALA A 227 -37.77 -17.06 1.41
N GLN A 228 -37.89 -16.06 0.52
CA GLN A 228 -39.10 -15.25 0.40
C GLN A 228 -40.31 -16.08 -0.06
N ASN A 229 -40.11 -17.01 -0.99
CA ASN A 229 -41.18 -17.90 -1.45
C ASN A 229 -41.64 -18.86 -0.34
N GLU A 230 -40.71 -19.38 0.47
CA GLU A 230 -41.00 -20.22 1.64
C GLU A 230 -41.73 -19.44 2.75
N ALA A 231 -41.29 -18.20 3.03
CA ALA A 231 -41.99 -17.30 3.95
C ALA A 231 -43.42 -17.01 3.49
N GLY A 232 -43.60 -16.68 2.20
CA GLY A 232 -44.93 -16.46 1.62
C GLY A 232 -45.81 -17.72 1.64
N GLN A 233 -45.24 -18.91 1.45
CA GLN A 233 -45.97 -20.17 1.62
C GLN A 233 -46.40 -20.40 3.08
N THR A 234 -45.57 -20.01 4.04
CA THR A 234 -45.89 -20.12 5.46
C THR A 234 -47.03 -19.16 5.86
N GLU A 235 -46.98 -17.91 5.39
CA GLU A 235 -48.08 -16.96 5.56
C GLU A 235 -49.39 -17.47 4.92
N LEU A 236 -49.31 -18.05 3.72
CA LEU A 236 -50.44 -18.64 3.04
C LEU A 236 -51.07 -19.80 3.85
N LEU A 237 -50.21 -20.64 4.44
CA LEU A 237 -50.63 -21.78 5.26
C LEU A 237 -51.31 -21.30 6.55
N ASN A 238 -50.78 -20.25 7.19
CA ASN A 238 -51.39 -19.61 8.35
C ASN A 238 -52.73 -18.96 8.01
N ALA A 239 -52.84 -18.26 6.88
CA ALA A 239 -54.09 -17.69 6.40
C ALA A 239 -55.14 -18.78 6.10
N ASN A 240 -54.73 -19.91 5.51
CA ASN A 240 -55.63 -21.05 5.30
C ASN A 240 -56.14 -21.65 6.62
N LYS A 241 -55.27 -21.77 7.64
CA LYS A 241 -55.69 -22.20 8.99
C LYS A 241 -56.69 -21.23 9.61
N ALA A 242 -56.48 -19.92 9.47
CA ALA A 242 -57.41 -18.89 9.96
C ALA A 242 -58.77 -18.97 9.24
N VAL A 243 -58.79 -19.17 7.93
CA VAL A 243 -60.02 -19.37 7.15
C VAL A 243 -60.74 -20.66 7.58
N GLN A 244 -60.02 -21.76 7.83
CA GLN A 244 -60.62 -22.98 8.36
C GLN A 244 -61.22 -22.78 9.76
N ALA A 245 -60.51 -22.08 10.64
CA ALA A 245 -61.01 -21.72 11.96
C ALA A 245 -62.28 -20.86 11.87
N ALA A 246 -62.31 -19.88 10.97
CA ALA A 246 -63.50 -19.08 10.70
C ALA A 246 -64.65 -19.91 10.11
N LYS A 247 -64.37 -20.86 9.21
CA LYS A 247 -65.39 -21.78 8.67
C LYS A 247 -66.00 -22.64 9.78
N GLU A 248 -65.20 -23.15 10.72
CA GLU A 248 -65.71 -23.90 11.86
C GLU A 248 -66.50 -23.02 12.84
N ALA A 249 -66.06 -21.78 13.11
CA ALA A 249 -66.81 -20.83 13.92
C ALA A 249 -68.18 -20.49 13.31
N VAL A 250 -68.25 -20.31 11.98
CA VAL A 250 -69.52 -20.12 11.27
C VAL A 250 -70.41 -21.35 11.40
N LYS A 251 -69.89 -22.58 11.27
CA LYS A 251 -70.69 -23.80 11.48
C LYS A 251 -71.23 -23.94 12.92
N ILE A 252 -70.49 -23.44 13.91
CA ILE A 252 -70.95 -23.41 15.31
C ILE A 252 -72.09 -22.40 15.45
N ALA A 253 -71.91 -21.18 14.94
CA ALA A 253 -72.94 -20.16 14.94
C ALA A 253 -74.19 -20.57 14.14
N GLU A 254 -74.03 -21.27 13.01
CA GLU A 254 -75.15 -21.85 12.24
C GLU A 254 -75.92 -22.88 13.07
N ARG A 255 -75.24 -23.72 13.86
CA ARG A 255 -75.89 -24.67 14.78
C ARG A 255 -76.62 -23.97 15.92
N GLU A 256 -76.02 -22.94 16.52
CA GLU A 256 -76.65 -22.12 17.55
C GLU A 256 -77.88 -21.38 17.01
N LEU A 257 -77.78 -20.84 15.80
CA LEU A 257 -78.88 -20.18 15.11
C LEU A 257 -79.99 -21.16 14.74
N ASP A 258 -79.67 -22.36 14.25
CA ASP A 258 -80.68 -23.39 13.95
C ASP A 258 -81.42 -23.85 15.21
N ASN A 259 -80.72 -23.94 16.36
CA ASN A 259 -81.34 -24.21 17.66
C ASN A 259 -82.24 -23.05 18.14
N ALA A 260 -81.90 -21.80 17.79
CA ALA A 260 -82.72 -20.63 18.09
C ALA A 260 -83.94 -20.50 17.15
N LEU A 261 -83.76 -20.81 15.86
CA LEU A 261 -84.77 -20.72 14.81
C LEU A 261 -85.72 -21.91 14.75
N THR A 262 -85.54 -22.95 15.57
CA THR A 262 -86.61 -23.92 15.84
C THR A 262 -87.89 -23.29 16.41
N HIS A 263 -87.85 -22.01 16.80
CA HIS A 263 -89.03 -21.21 17.15
C HIS A 263 -89.61 -20.31 16.04
N GLU A 264 -88.91 -20.07 14.93
CA GLU A 264 -89.39 -19.20 13.83
C GLU A 264 -88.80 -19.63 12.48
N ARG A 265 -89.47 -20.56 11.77
CA ARG A 265 -89.00 -21.06 10.48
C ARG A 265 -90.06 -20.87 9.41
N GLU A 266 -89.85 -19.89 8.52
CA GLU A 266 -90.14 -20.05 7.08
C GLU A 266 -89.49 -18.99 6.16
N ALA A 267 -89.11 -17.80 6.66
CA ALA A 267 -88.53 -16.75 5.79
C ALA A 267 -87.00 -16.85 5.51
N ALA A 268 -86.23 -17.67 6.24
CA ALA A 268 -84.76 -17.63 6.21
C ALA A 268 -84.06 -18.50 5.14
N LYS A 269 -84.76 -19.48 4.54
CA LYS A 269 -84.13 -20.49 3.68
C LYS A 269 -83.63 -19.97 2.32
N THR A 270 -84.26 -18.93 1.76
CA THR A 270 -83.91 -18.37 0.45
C THR A 270 -82.67 -17.48 0.49
N ASN A 271 -82.38 -16.81 1.61
CA ASN A 271 -81.18 -15.96 1.77
C ASN A 271 -79.90 -16.78 2.06
N LEU A 272 -80.03 -18.00 2.57
CA LEU A 272 -78.87 -18.86 2.87
C LEU A 272 -78.25 -19.45 1.59
N ALA A 273 -79.08 -19.85 0.61
CA ALA A 273 -78.61 -20.40 -0.65
C ALA A 273 -77.82 -19.37 -1.50
N ALA A 274 -78.26 -18.11 -1.50
CA ALA A 274 -77.54 -17.02 -2.16
C ALA A 274 -76.18 -16.71 -1.50
N LYS A 275 -76.10 -16.72 -0.16
CA LYS A 275 -74.82 -16.54 0.56
C LYS A 275 -73.86 -17.71 0.36
N GLN A 276 -74.37 -18.93 0.20
CA GLN A 276 -73.53 -20.11 -0.06
C GLN A 276 -72.92 -20.10 -1.48
N SER A 277 -73.63 -19.60 -2.49
CA SER A 277 -73.10 -19.50 -3.86
C SER A 277 -72.05 -18.39 -4.01
N GLU A 278 -72.23 -17.24 -3.34
CA GLU A 278 -71.20 -16.18 -3.28
C GLU A 278 -69.93 -16.65 -2.56
N LYS A 279 -70.07 -17.41 -1.47
CA LYS A 279 -68.93 -18.02 -0.76
C LYS A 279 -68.16 -18.99 -1.65
N ALA A 280 -68.85 -19.84 -2.42
CA ALA A 280 -68.20 -20.76 -3.36
C ALA A 280 -67.46 -20.02 -4.50
N ALA A 281 -68.04 -18.94 -5.01
CA ALA A 281 -67.40 -18.09 -6.02
C ALA A 281 -66.17 -17.35 -5.47
N ALA A 282 -66.23 -16.86 -4.22
CA ALA A 282 -65.11 -16.21 -3.54
C ALA A 282 -63.97 -17.21 -3.24
N ASP A 283 -64.29 -18.41 -2.76
CA ASP A 283 -63.31 -19.49 -2.52
C ASP A 283 -62.59 -19.90 -3.81
N LYS A 284 -63.31 -19.98 -4.95
CA LYS A 284 -62.72 -20.26 -6.26
C LYS A 284 -61.77 -19.14 -6.72
N ARG A 285 -62.21 -17.87 -6.66
CA ARG A 285 -61.38 -16.71 -7.02
C ARG A 285 -60.10 -16.63 -6.17
N LEU A 286 -60.20 -16.93 -4.88
CA LEU A 286 -59.05 -16.98 -3.97
C LEU A 286 -58.07 -18.10 -4.36
N THR A 287 -58.58 -19.27 -4.75
CA THR A 287 -57.75 -20.42 -5.15
C THR A 287 -57.02 -20.15 -6.47
N ASP A 288 -57.72 -19.58 -7.46
CA ASP A 288 -57.15 -19.23 -8.76
C ASP A 288 -56.07 -18.14 -8.63
N ALA A 289 -56.31 -17.13 -7.79
CA ALA A 289 -55.31 -16.08 -7.49
C ALA A 289 -54.05 -16.65 -6.81
N LYS A 290 -54.21 -17.60 -5.88
CA LYS A 290 -53.09 -18.27 -5.20
C LYS A 290 -52.25 -19.10 -6.16
N ASN A 291 -52.89 -19.84 -7.05
CA ASN A 291 -52.20 -20.66 -8.06
C ASN A 291 -51.44 -19.78 -9.07
N GLY A 292 -52.02 -18.66 -9.50
CA GLY A 292 -51.36 -17.68 -10.37
C GLY A 292 -50.10 -17.07 -9.74
N ALA A 293 -50.18 -16.63 -8.47
CA ALA A 293 -49.05 -16.05 -7.75
C ALA A 293 -47.90 -17.06 -7.57
N ARG A 294 -48.21 -18.31 -7.23
CA ARG A 294 -47.22 -19.39 -7.06
C ARG A 294 -46.50 -19.72 -8.37
N LEU A 295 -47.23 -19.81 -9.49
CA LEU A 295 -46.64 -20.06 -10.81
C LEU A 295 -45.72 -18.90 -11.25
N HIS A 296 -46.11 -17.65 -10.98
CA HIS A 296 -45.29 -16.48 -11.30
C HIS A 296 -43.99 -16.44 -10.48
N SER A 297 -44.07 -16.72 -9.17
CA SER A 297 -42.91 -16.84 -8.28
C SER A 297 -41.94 -17.94 -8.73
N ASN A 298 -42.45 -19.13 -9.01
CA ASN A 298 -41.64 -20.26 -9.49
C ASN A 298 -40.96 -19.97 -10.85
N ARG A 299 -41.62 -19.21 -11.74
CA ARG A 299 -41.01 -18.80 -13.02
C ARG A 299 -39.84 -17.85 -12.82
N LYS A 300 -39.95 -16.89 -11.88
CA LYS A 300 -38.87 -15.97 -11.51
C LYS A 300 -37.67 -16.71 -10.91
N ILE A 301 -37.92 -17.66 -9.99
CA ILE A 301 -36.85 -18.48 -9.40
C ILE A 301 -36.11 -19.28 -10.48
N ARG A 302 -36.84 -19.96 -11.38
CA ARG A 302 -36.21 -20.73 -12.48
C ARG A 302 -35.41 -19.85 -13.44
N GLN A 303 -35.86 -18.63 -13.71
CA GLN A 303 -35.10 -17.71 -14.55
C GLN A 303 -33.79 -17.29 -13.86
N ALA A 304 -33.85 -16.92 -12.58
CA ALA A 304 -32.64 -16.56 -11.84
C ALA A 304 -31.68 -17.75 -11.66
N GLU A 305 -32.18 -18.98 -11.52
CA GLU A 305 -31.34 -20.18 -11.50
C GLU A 305 -30.59 -20.37 -12.83
N LYS A 306 -31.24 -20.13 -13.97
CA LYS A 306 -30.59 -20.16 -15.29
C LYS A 306 -29.55 -19.05 -15.42
N ASP A 307 -29.87 -17.85 -14.95
CA ASP A 307 -28.95 -16.71 -15.00
C ASP A 307 -27.72 -16.96 -14.10
N ALA A 308 -27.93 -17.53 -12.90
CA ALA A 308 -26.87 -17.94 -12.00
C ALA A 308 -26.00 -19.06 -12.61
N GLN A 309 -26.61 -20.07 -13.25
CA GLN A 309 -25.87 -21.11 -13.95
C GLN A 309 -24.99 -20.55 -15.09
N SER A 310 -25.54 -19.65 -15.91
CA SER A 310 -24.79 -19.00 -16.98
C SER A 310 -23.57 -18.22 -16.45
N LYS A 311 -23.74 -17.51 -15.32
CA LYS A 311 -22.64 -16.81 -14.64
C LYS A 311 -21.57 -17.77 -14.10
N ARG A 312 -21.96 -18.92 -13.54
CA ARG A 312 -21.00 -19.95 -13.09
C ARG A 312 -20.18 -20.52 -14.26
N GLU A 313 -20.82 -20.81 -15.40
CA GLU A 313 -20.13 -21.27 -16.60
C GLU A 313 -19.15 -20.22 -17.15
N ALA A 314 -19.52 -18.93 -17.10
CA ALA A 314 -18.63 -17.83 -17.47
C ALA A 314 -17.42 -17.72 -16.51
N ALA A 315 -17.65 -17.83 -15.20
CA ALA A 315 -16.58 -17.82 -14.19
C ALA A 315 -15.62 -19.01 -14.37
N GLU A 316 -16.13 -20.21 -14.66
CA GLU A 316 -15.28 -21.38 -14.93
C GLU A 316 -14.42 -21.19 -16.20
N LYS A 317 -14.99 -20.66 -17.28
CA LYS A 317 -14.23 -20.33 -18.50
C LYS A 317 -13.15 -19.28 -18.24
N ALA A 318 -13.44 -18.26 -17.43
CA ALA A 318 -12.47 -17.25 -17.05
C ALA A 318 -11.32 -17.85 -16.21
N LYS A 319 -11.64 -18.72 -15.25
CA LYS A 319 -10.62 -19.45 -14.46
C LYS A 319 -9.73 -20.35 -15.32
N LYS A 320 -10.27 -21.00 -16.35
CA LYS A 320 -9.47 -21.76 -17.33
C LYS A 320 -8.52 -20.84 -18.13
N ALA A 321 -8.98 -19.64 -18.49
CA ALA A 321 -8.14 -18.65 -19.17
C ALA A 321 -7.03 -18.10 -18.27
N GLU A 322 -7.34 -17.83 -16.99
CA GLU A 322 -6.38 -17.44 -15.96
C GLU A 322 -5.27 -18.49 -15.80
N ASN A 323 -5.65 -19.77 -15.62
CA ASN A 323 -4.69 -20.87 -15.51
C ASN A 323 -3.82 -21.02 -16.77
N LYS A 324 -4.39 -20.81 -17.96
CA LYS A 324 -3.64 -20.83 -19.22
C LYS A 324 -2.63 -19.68 -19.31
N ALA A 325 -3.02 -18.48 -18.87
CA ALA A 325 -2.12 -17.32 -18.81
C ALA A 325 -0.99 -17.53 -17.79
N LEU A 326 -1.31 -18.07 -16.61
CA LEU A 326 -0.32 -18.39 -15.58
C LEU A 326 0.70 -19.43 -16.08
N LYS A 327 0.23 -20.47 -16.77
CA LYS A 327 1.13 -21.45 -17.38
C LYS A 327 2.07 -20.80 -18.40
N ALA A 328 1.54 -19.97 -19.31
CA ALA A 328 2.36 -19.27 -20.31
C ALA A 328 3.40 -18.33 -19.68
N LEU A 329 3.02 -17.64 -18.59
CA LEU A 329 3.92 -16.80 -17.81
C LEU A 329 5.07 -17.62 -17.20
N ASN A 330 4.75 -18.75 -16.57
CA ASN A 330 5.73 -19.64 -15.95
C ASN A 330 6.68 -20.27 -16.98
N ASP A 331 6.15 -20.72 -18.12
CA ASP A 331 6.96 -21.28 -19.21
C ASP A 331 7.94 -20.22 -19.75
N LYS A 332 7.48 -18.97 -19.94
CA LYS A 332 8.34 -17.87 -20.37
C LYS A 332 9.38 -17.49 -19.32
N ARG A 333 9.01 -17.52 -18.03
CA ARG A 333 9.94 -17.26 -16.92
C ARG A 333 11.10 -18.25 -16.92
N ARG A 334 10.82 -19.53 -17.18
CA ARG A 334 11.86 -20.56 -17.33
C ARG A 334 12.78 -20.25 -18.51
N GLU A 335 12.22 -19.89 -19.67
CA GLU A 335 13.01 -19.51 -20.86
C GLU A 335 13.91 -18.30 -20.59
N CYS A 336 13.39 -17.25 -19.94
CA CYS A 336 14.18 -16.07 -19.60
C CYS A 336 15.27 -16.38 -18.55
N GLY A 337 14.99 -17.25 -17.59
CA GLY A 337 15.98 -17.72 -16.62
C GLY A 337 17.17 -18.42 -17.29
N GLU A 338 16.92 -19.28 -18.27
CA GLU A 338 17.99 -19.92 -19.05
C GLU A 338 18.82 -18.91 -19.87
N LEU A 339 18.19 -17.87 -20.43
CA LEU A 339 18.89 -16.81 -21.15
C LEU A 339 19.73 -15.93 -20.21
N ALA A 340 19.22 -15.60 -19.03
CA ALA A 340 19.95 -14.86 -18.01
C ALA A 340 21.19 -15.65 -17.52
N ALA A 341 21.03 -16.94 -17.26
CA ALA A 341 22.16 -17.81 -16.89
C ALA A 341 23.24 -17.87 -18.00
N LYS A 342 22.84 -17.90 -19.28
CA LYS A 342 23.78 -17.82 -20.41
C LYS A 342 24.49 -16.45 -20.48
N ALA A 343 23.78 -15.36 -20.17
CA ALA A 343 24.38 -14.02 -20.14
C ALA A 343 25.42 -13.88 -19.01
N GLU A 344 25.12 -14.40 -17.81
CA GLU A 344 26.06 -14.43 -16.69
C GLU A 344 27.27 -15.33 -16.96
N ALA A 345 27.08 -16.51 -17.57
CA ALA A 345 28.19 -17.35 -18.00
C ALA A 345 29.08 -16.64 -19.04
N ALA A 346 28.49 -15.90 -19.98
CA ALA A 346 29.24 -15.09 -20.95
C ALA A 346 29.99 -13.93 -20.29
N LYS A 347 29.40 -13.29 -19.27
CA LYS A 347 30.04 -12.24 -18.46
C LYS A 347 31.25 -12.79 -17.70
N ALA A 348 31.12 -13.94 -17.04
CA ALA A 348 32.22 -14.62 -16.36
C ALA A 348 33.36 -15.00 -17.32
N ALA A 349 33.02 -15.51 -18.52
CA ALA A 349 34.00 -15.79 -19.55
C ALA A 349 34.73 -14.52 -20.05
N ASN A 350 34.01 -13.41 -20.18
CA ASN A 350 34.62 -12.13 -20.54
C ASN A 350 35.56 -11.60 -19.43
N ALA A 351 35.12 -11.64 -18.17
CA ALA A 351 35.95 -11.24 -17.03
C ALA A 351 37.23 -12.09 -16.92
N LYS A 352 37.13 -13.40 -17.18
CA LYS A 352 38.30 -14.29 -17.23
C LYS A 352 39.27 -13.87 -18.35
N ALA A 353 38.77 -13.63 -19.56
CA ALA A 353 39.60 -13.18 -20.68
C ALA A 353 40.27 -11.81 -20.42
N GLU A 354 39.59 -10.89 -19.73
CA GLU A 354 40.15 -9.62 -19.29
C GLU A 354 41.25 -9.79 -18.23
N SER A 355 41.04 -10.68 -17.26
CA SER A 355 42.05 -10.97 -16.22
C SER A 355 43.32 -11.58 -16.82
N GLU A 356 43.19 -12.51 -17.77
CA GLU A 356 44.31 -13.10 -18.50
C GLU A 356 45.05 -12.05 -19.36
N ALA A 357 44.34 -11.04 -19.86
CA ALA A 357 44.95 -9.93 -20.60
C ALA A 357 45.69 -8.92 -19.71
N LYS A 358 45.31 -8.79 -18.42
CA LYS A 358 45.97 -7.89 -17.46
C LYS A 358 47.27 -8.44 -16.87
N VAL A 359 47.47 -9.76 -16.85
CA VAL A 359 48.66 -10.42 -16.24
C VAL A 359 49.97 -10.20 -17.02
N VAL A 360 49.94 -9.62 -18.23
CA VAL A 360 51.12 -9.44 -19.10
C VAL A 360 51.84 -8.08 -18.92
N LEU A 361 51.56 -7.33 -17.85
CA LEU A 361 52.22 -6.03 -17.57
C LEU A 361 52.83 -5.98 -16.15
N PRO A 362 54.18 -5.93 -15.99
CA PRO A 362 54.80 -5.32 -14.80
C PRO A 362 55.00 -3.80 -15.04
N PRO A 363 55.00 -2.94 -14.00
CA PRO A 363 55.72 -3.15 -12.73
C PRO A 363 54.86 -3.00 -11.46
N ALA A 364 55.47 -3.42 -10.33
CA ALA A 364 54.89 -3.40 -8.99
C ALA A 364 54.35 -2.02 -8.59
N PRO A 365 53.20 -1.93 -7.89
CA PRO A 365 52.74 -0.68 -7.32
C PRO A 365 53.75 -0.21 -6.27
N ILE A 366 54.21 1.02 -6.45
CA ILE A 366 55.00 1.75 -5.46
C ILE A 366 54.12 1.86 -4.21
N LYS A 367 54.57 1.28 -3.09
CA LYS A 367 53.86 1.32 -1.81
C LYS A 367 53.63 2.78 -1.39
N PRO A 368 52.46 3.13 -0.83
CA PRO A 368 52.19 4.49 -0.40
C PRO A 368 53.16 4.93 0.71
N THR A 369 53.56 6.19 0.68
CA THR A 369 54.40 6.86 1.67
C THR A 369 53.54 7.58 2.71
N GLN A 370 54.09 7.91 3.89
CA GLN A 370 53.38 8.71 4.89
C GLN A 370 52.86 10.04 4.31
N ALA A 371 53.64 10.67 3.43
CA ALA A 371 53.22 11.90 2.74
C ALA A 371 51.94 11.72 1.90
N GLN A 372 51.72 10.53 1.32
CA GLN A 372 50.49 10.22 0.59
C GLN A 372 49.31 9.97 1.53
N VAL A 373 49.54 9.36 2.70
CA VAL A 373 48.52 9.24 3.75
C VAL A 373 48.11 10.62 4.26
N ASP A 374 49.08 11.51 4.49
CA ASP A 374 48.83 12.89 4.95
C ASP A 374 48.11 13.71 3.87
N GLU A 375 48.46 13.54 2.59
CA GLU A 375 47.79 14.22 1.47
C GLU A 375 46.30 13.80 1.36
N GLU A 376 46.02 12.50 1.47
CA GLU A 376 44.63 12.01 1.47
C GLU A 376 43.86 12.45 2.74
N PHE A 377 44.54 12.56 3.89
CA PHE A 377 43.94 13.10 5.11
C PHE A 377 43.55 14.58 4.98
N GLU A 378 44.38 15.40 4.34
CA GLU A 378 44.05 16.81 4.06
C GLU A 378 42.88 16.95 3.07
N LYS A 379 42.74 16.03 2.12
CA LYS A 379 41.56 15.96 1.23
C LYS A 379 40.29 15.64 2.02
N VAL A 380 40.36 14.74 3.01
CA VAL A 380 39.25 14.44 3.93
C VAL A 380 38.89 15.67 4.75
N LYS A 381 39.87 16.32 5.41
CA LYS A 381 39.63 17.55 6.18
C LYS A 381 38.95 18.64 5.36
N THR A 382 39.44 18.87 4.15
CA THR A 382 38.87 19.87 3.25
C THR A 382 37.43 19.55 2.90
N CYS A 383 37.13 18.28 2.60
CA CYS A 383 35.76 17.86 2.27
C CYS A 383 34.80 18.00 3.45
N VAL A 384 35.22 17.53 4.62
CA VAL A 384 34.43 17.61 5.87
C VAL A 384 34.13 19.06 6.23
N ARG A 385 35.11 19.97 6.06
CA ARG A 385 34.90 21.40 6.24
C ARG A 385 33.88 21.97 5.25
N GLU A 386 34.02 21.65 3.96
CA GLU A 386 33.09 22.11 2.93
C GLU A 386 31.66 21.58 3.16
N LEU A 387 31.52 20.35 3.66
CA LEU A 387 30.23 19.76 4.04
C LEU A 387 29.60 20.50 5.22
N GLY A 388 30.39 20.86 6.24
CA GLY A 388 29.91 21.67 7.36
C GLY A 388 29.51 23.10 6.93
N GLU A 389 30.30 23.75 6.07
CA GLU A 389 29.95 25.06 5.50
C GLU A 389 28.66 25.01 4.67
N LEU A 390 28.41 23.91 3.96
CA LEU A 390 27.18 23.69 3.21
C LEU A 390 25.97 23.53 4.15
N LEU A 391 26.10 22.73 5.20
CA LEU A 391 25.05 22.53 6.21
C LEU A 391 24.69 23.85 6.91
N GLU A 392 25.70 24.62 7.30
CA GLU A 392 25.50 25.94 7.93
C GLU A 392 24.81 26.91 6.97
N ALA A 393 25.22 26.92 5.69
CA ALA A 393 24.56 27.74 4.67
C ALA A 393 23.09 27.34 4.45
N GLN A 394 22.77 26.04 4.52
CA GLN A 394 21.39 25.54 4.42
C GLN A 394 20.56 25.94 5.64
N ARG A 395 21.13 25.84 6.85
CA ARG A 395 20.50 26.31 8.09
C ARG A 395 20.13 27.79 7.99
N LEU A 396 21.12 28.63 7.67
CA LEU A 396 20.96 30.08 7.48
C LEU A 396 19.93 30.42 6.39
N ALA A 397 19.92 29.65 5.29
CA ALA A 397 18.93 29.80 4.22
C ALA A 397 17.50 29.49 4.72
N PHE A 398 17.31 28.44 5.51
CA PHE A 398 16.01 28.13 6.10
C PHE A 398 15.57 29.20 7.10
N GLU A 399 16.48 29.75 7.92
CA GLU A 399 16.15 30.85 8.82
C GLU A 399 15.66 32.09 8.05
N ALA A 400 16.39 32.46 7.00
CA ALA A 400 16.05 33.55 6.12
C ALA A 400 14.67 33.32 5.47
N MET A 401 14.45 32.15 4.89
CA MET A 401 13.17 31.78 4.26
C MET A 401 12.00 31.75 5.25
N ALA A 402 12.24 31.32 6.50
CA ALA A 402 11.24 31.34 7.56
C ALA A 402 10.83 32.76 7.92
N ARG A 403 11.80 33.68 8.14
CA ARG A 403 11.50 35.10 8.41
C ARG A 403 10.78 35.76 7.23
N LEU A 404 11.08 35.32 6.02
CA LEU A 404 10.45 35.77 4.79
C LEU A 404 9.16 35.02 4.46
N GLY A 405 8.62 34.20 5.37
CA GLY A 405 7.36 33.47 5.17
C GLY A 405 7.32 32.58 3.94
N MET A 406 8.47 32.27 3.33
CA MET A 406 8.59 31.44 2.13
C MET A 406 8.31 29.96 2.43
N LEU A 407 8.36 29.58 3.70
CA LEU A 407 8.05 28.24 4.19
C LEU A 407 6.57 28.07 4.55
N LYS A 408 5.72 29.08 4.30
CA LYS A 408 4.29 29.02 4.62
C LYS A 408 3.60 27.89 3.86
N GLY A 409 2.78 27.11 4.55
CA GLY A 409 2.06 25.96 3.98
C GLY A 409 2.94 24.74 3.70
N LYS A 410 4.22 24.75 4.13
CA LYS A 410 5.09 23.58 4.12
C LYS A 410 4.88 22.77 5.39
N THR A 411 4.84 21.46 5.21
CA THR A 411 4.61 20.46 6.25
C THR A 411 5.93 19.92 6.81
N GLU A 412 5.89 19.27 7.96
CA GLU A 412 7.05 18.53 8.50
C GLU A 412 7.61 17.52 7.48
N SER A 413 6.75 16.88 6.68
CA SER A 413 7.18 15.99 5.58
C SER A 413 7.98 16.68 4.49
N ASP A 414 7.83 18.00 4.27
CA ASP A 414 8.62 18.75 3.29
C ASP A 414 10.06 19.01 3.77
N PHE A 415 10.32 18.90 5.07
CA PHE A 415 11.65 19.06 5.67
C PHE A 415 12.25 17.74 6.15
N LYS A 416 11.45 16.68 6.25
CA LYS A 416 11.89 15.37 6.73
C LYS A 416 13.05 14.81 5.90
N SER A 417 12.97 14.88 4.57
CA SER A 417 14.05 14.37 3.70
C SER A 417 15.37 15.13 3.88
N TRP A 418 15.29 16.45 4.10
CA TRP A 418 16.46 17.26 4.44
C TRP A 418 17.02 16.89 5.82
N ALA A 419 16.16 16.72 6.83
CA ALA A 419 16.57 16.31 8.17
C ALA A 419 17.24 14.92 8.16
N ASP A 420 16.70 13.97 7.39
CA ASP A 420 17.32 12.66 7.16
C ASP A 420 18.69 12.81 6.48
N GLY A 421 18.85 13.77 5.57
CA GLY A 421 20.12 14.13 4.94
C GLY A 421 21.15 14.69 5.94
N VAL A 422 20.70 15.52 6.89
CA VAL A 422 21.54 16.05 7.98
C VAL A 422 21.98 14.93 8.93
N ASP A 423 21.08 14.03 9.32
CA ASP A 423 21.41 12.86 10.15
C ASP A 423 22.45 11.95 9.46
N LYS A 424 22.30 11.75 8.14
CA LYS A 424 23.28 11.02 7.33
C LYS A 424 24.64 11.72 7.24
N ALA A 425 24.67 13.05 7.20
CA ALA A 425 25.93 13.80 7.26
C ALA A 425 26.56 13.69 8.66
N ASN A 426 25.75 13.60 9.72
CA ASN A 426 26.22 13.38 11.08
C ASN A 426 26.93 12.04 11.26
N ASP A 427 26.39 10.97 10.66
CA ASP A 427 27.06 9.67 10.60
C ASP A 427 28.45 9.76 9.96
N LEU A 428 28.59 10.59 8.91
CA LEU A 428 29.88 10.80 8.24
C LEU A 428 30.89 11.50 9.17
N PHE A 429 30.46 12.50 9.95
CA PHE A 429 31.33 13.14 10.96
C PHE A 429 31.82 12.16 12.03
N SER A 430 31.01 11.15 12.38
CA SER A 430 31.40 10.11 13.34
C SER A 430 32.49 9.17 12.82
N LYS A 431 32.62 9.04 11.49
CA LYS A 431 33.64 8.23 10.81
C LYS A 431 34.95 8.96 10.59
N VAL A 432 34.98 10.28 10.81
CA VAL A 432 36.20 11.08 10.67
C VAL A 432 37.18 10.72 11.79
N PRO A 433 38.47 10.45 11.47
CA PRO A 433 39.46 10.08 12.48
C PRO A 433 39.57 11.12 13.62
N PRO A 434 39.74 10.67 14.88
CA PRO A 434 39.94 11.57 16.00
C PRO A 434 41.22 12.40 15.79
N GLY A 435 41.11 13.72 15.93
CA GLY A 435 42.21 14.67 15.70
C GLY A 435 41.93 15.77 14.68
N ILE A 436 40.74 15.79 14.05
CA ILE A 436 40.29 16.91 13.23
C ILE A 436 39.50 17.88 14.14
N PRO A 437 40.08 19.02 14.57
CA PRO A 437 39.44 19.94 15.54
C PRO A 437 38.09 20.48 15.07
N VAL A 438 37.90 20.52 13.74
CA VAL A 438 36.69 20.99 13.07
C VAL A 438 35.46 20.13 13.41
N VAL A 439 35.62 18.85 13.71
CA VAL A 439 34.50 17.92 13.99
C VAL A 439 33.78 18.31 15.28
N SER A 440 34.50 18.73 16.32
CA SER A 440 33.91 19.07 17.62
C SER A 440 32.99 20.29 17.57
N SER A 441 33.36 21.33 16.83
CA SER A 441 32.52 22.52 16.60
C SER A 441 31.37 22.24 15.65
N MET A 442 31.56 21.33 14.69
CA MET A 442 30.55 21.04 13.67
C MET A 442 29.41 20.16 14.18
N VAL A 443 29.69 19.22 15.07
CA VAL A 443 28.67 18.38 15.73
C VAL A 443 27.67 19.25 16.52
N GLY A 444 28.14 20.35 17.12
CA GLY A 444 27.28 21.36 17.74
C GLY A 444 26.31 21.99 16.72
N THR A 445 26.83 22.55 15.63
CA THR A 445 26.01 23.15 14.55
C THR A 445 25.02 22.19 13.91
N VAL A 446 25.34 20.89 13.79
CA VAL A 446 24.43 19.88 13.23
C VAL A 446 23.27 19.60 14.19
N THR A 447 23.57 19.46 15.47
CA THR A 447 22.57 19.27 16.53
C THR A 447 21.67 20.51 16.65
N ASP A 448 22.27 21.70 16.52
CA ASP A 448 21.57 22.98 16.51
C ASP A 448 20.71 23.14 15.26
N ALA A 449 21.16 22.70 14.08
CA ALA A 449 20.39 22.74 12.84
C ALA A 449 19.13 21.84 12.91
N LEU A 450 19.24 20.64 13.46
CA LEU A 450 18.11 19.73 13.69
C LEU A 450 17.11 20.31 14.70
N THR A 451 17.62 20.88 15.79
CA THR A 451 16.80 21.55 16.81
C THR A 451 16.10 22.78 16.24
N PHE A 452 16.82 23.55 15.42
CA PHE A 452 16.32 24.74 14.75
C PHE A 452 15.22 24.43 13.74
N VAL A 453 15.37 23.41 12.90
CA VAL A 453 14.33 23.06 11.93
C VAL A 453 13.05 22.58 12.62
N ARG A 454 13.16 21.81 13.71
CA ARG A 454 12.00 21.48 14.54
C ARG A 454 11.33 22.73 15.12
N ALA A 455 12.11 23.71 15.57
CA ALA A 455 11.59 24.98 16.06
C ALA A 455 10.93 25.83 14.94
N VAL A 456 11.54 25.91 13.75
CA VAL A 456 11.01 26.64 12.60
C VAL A 456 9.73 26.02 12.07
N ILE A 457 9.62 24.70 12.03
CA ILE A 457 8.35 24.01 11.68
C ILE A 457 7.26 24.39 12.69
N GLY A 458 7.59 24.42 13.98
CA GLY A 458 6.69 24.91 15.03
C GLY A 458 6.24 26.36 14.80
N VAL A 459 7.17 27.27 14.52
CA VAL A 459 6.88 28.70 14.29
C VAL A 459 6.14 28.95 12.98
N ALA A 460 6.51 28.28 11.89
CA ALA A 460 5.83 28.40 10.59
C ALA A 460 4.37 27.92 10.67
N SER A 461 4.09 26.87 11.45
CA SER A 461 2.73 26.40 11.72
C SER A 461 1.90 27.37 12.58
N ALA A 462 2.55 28.18 13.41
CA ALA A 462 1.90 29.23 14.21
C ALA A 462 1.59 30.49 13.40
N ILE A 463 2.48 30.91 12.49
CA ILE A 463 2.32 32.09 11.62
C ILE A 463 1.17 31.91 10.62
N ASP A 464 0.82 30.67 10.24
CA ASP A 464 -0.32 30.41 9.36
C ASP A 464 -1.66 30.83 9.99
N ARG A 465 -1.72 30.95 11.33
CA ARG A 465 -2.94 31.34 12.07
C ARG A 465 -3.15 32.85 12.20
N THR A 466 -2.15 33.70 11.94
CA THR A 466 -2.23 35.14 12.30
C THR A 466 -2.42 36.13 11.14
N GLY A 467 -2.60 35.67 9.90
CA GLY A 467 -3.04 36.52 8.79
C GLY A 467 -1.93 37.36 8.09
N SER A 468 -1.86 37.15 6.77
CA SER A 468 -1.29 37.96 5.68
C SER A 468 -0.32 39.13 5.97
N LEU A 469 0.99 38.86 5.94
CA LEU A 469 1.98 39.81 5.40
C LEU A 469 2.05 39.65 3.86
N ASN A 470 1.99 40.76 3.12
CA ASN A 470 2.06 40.77 1.64
C ASN A 470 3.51 40.45 1.16
N TYR A 471 3.79 39.17 0.89
CA TYR A 471 5.12 38.64 0.56
C TYR A 471 5.61 38.80 -0.90
N ARG A 472 4.81 39.39 -1.80
CA ARG A 472 5.13 39.47 -3.23
C ARG A 472 6.44 40.18 -3.63
N PRO A 473 7.01 41.16 -2.89
CA PRO A 473 8.27 41.79 -3.30
C PRO A 473 9.50 40.88 -3.17
N VAL A 474 9.46 39.89 -2.28
CA VAL A 474 10.67 39.19 -1.82
C VAL A 474 11.11 38.08 -2.79
N ALA A 475 10.18 37.39 -3.45
CA ALA A 475 10.51 36.35 -4.43
C ALA A 475 11.30 36.90 -5.64
N GLY A 476 11.13 38.19 -5.97
CA GLY A 476 11.93 38.87 -7.00
C GLY A 476 13.35 39.22 -6.55
N MET A 477 13.57 39.38 -5.24
CA MET A 477 14.86 39.77 -4.66
C MET A 477 15.93 38.68 -4.82
N PHE A 478 15.52 37.41 -4.76
CA PHE A 478 16.44 36.25 -4.89
C PHE A 478 16.80 35.85 -6.31
N LYS A 479 16.24 36.56 -7.31
CA LYS A 479 16.71 36.42 -8.70
C LYS A 479 17.99 37.22 -8.96
N ASP A 480 18.25 38.23 -8.13
CA ASP A 480 19.43 39.10 -8.19
C ASP A 480 20.35 38.76 -7.01
N GLU A 481 21.47 38.13 -7.33
CA GLU A 481 22.44 37.63 -6.37
C GLU A 481 23.03 38.74 -5.48
N THR A 482 23.22 39.94 -6.03
CA THR A 482 23.77 41.09 -5.30
C THR A 482 22.78 41.60 -4.26
N LYS A 483 21.49 41.64 -4.63
CA LYS A 483 20.42 42.04 -3.70
C LYS A 483 20.22 41.01 -2.59
N ALA A 484 20.29 39.72 -2.92
CA ALA A 484 20.21 38.65 -1.92
C ALA A 484 21.34 38.74 -0.90
N LYS A 485 22.59 38.94 -1.33
CA LYS A 485 23.75 39.09 -0.43
C LYS A 485 23.63 40.29 0.50
N ASN A 486 23.31 41.46 -0.05
CA ASN A 486 23.18 42.70 0.73
C ASN A 486 22.06 42.59 1.77
N TRP A 487 20.95 41.92 1.40
CA TRP A 487 19.87 41.64 2.34
C TRP A 487 20.30 40.65 3.45
N LEU A 488 20.97 39.55 3.09
CA LEU A 488 21.43 38.55 4.07
C LEU A 488 22.38 39.17 5.10
N LYS A 489 23.32 40.01 4.64
CA LYS A 489 24.24 40.74 5.52
C LYS A 489 23.54 41.74 6.43
N SER A 490 22.69 42.61 5.86
CA SER A 490 21.98 43.65 6.63
C SER A 490 21.02 43.10 7.68
N ASN A 491 20.60 41.82 7.56
CA ASN A 491 19.72 41.15 8.51
C ASN A 491 20.46 40.16 9.44
N GLY A 492 21.81 40.16 9.40
CA GLY A 492 22.65 39.35 10.29
C GLY A 492 22.65 37.85 9.99
N PHE A 493 22.24 37.43 8.79
CA PHE A 493 22.28 36.01 8.37
C PHE A 493 23.62 35.58 7.79
N ALA A 494 24.53 36.51 7.54
CA ALA A 494 25.88 36.22 7.09
C ALA A 494 26.83 37.30 7.58
N SER A 495 27.98 36.87 8.09
CA SER A 495 29.05 37.74 8.59
C SER A 495 30.02 38.19 7.48
N SER A 496 30.05 37.48 6.35
CA SER A 496 30.99 37.70 5.24
C SER A 496 30.36 37.57 3.86
N ASP A 497 31.01 38.07 2.80
CA ASP A 497 30.56 37.89 1.41
C ASP A 497 30.48 36.42 0.97
N PRO A 498 31.49 35.57 1.25
CA PRO A 498 31.43 34.15 0.88
C PRO A 498 30.30 33.39 1.58
N GLU A 499 30.04 33.73 2.85
CA GLU A 499 28.92 33.15 3.59
C GLU A 499 27.57 33.61 3.01
N ALA A 500 27.42 34.91 2.75
CA ALA A 500 26.20 35.46 2.14
C ALA A 500 25.94 34.86 0.74
N GLN A 501 27.00 34.61 -0.04
CA GLN A 501 26.92 33.89 -1.30
C GLN A 501 26.36 32.49 -1.11
N ARG A 502 26.96 31.68 -0.22
CA ARG A 502 26.54 30.29 -0.02
C ARG A 502 25.09 30.20 0.43
N VAL A 503 24.68 31.08 1.35
CA VAL A 503 23.28 31.15 1.82
C VAL A 503 22.34 31.53 0.66
N ALA A 504 22.71 32.53 -0.14
CA ALA A 504 21.93 32.92 -1.32
C ALA A 504 21.81 31.78 -2.35
N ASP A 505 22.89 31.03 -2.58
CA ASP A 505 22.89 29.88 -3.49
C ASP A 505 21.97 28.76 -2.99
N GLN A 506 21.96 28.49 -1.68
CA GLN A 506 21.03 27.52 -1.09
C GLN A 506 19.57 28.00 -1.22
N MET A 507 19.27 29.26 -0.91
CA MET A 507 17.93 29.83 -1.12
C MET A 507 17.49 29.74 -2.60
N LYS A 508 18.42 29.90 -3.54
CA LYS A 508 18.19 29.75 -4.98
C LYS A 508 17.89 28.30 -5.36
N LEU A 509 18.60 27.32 -4.80
CA LEU A 509 18.30 25.89 -4.97
C LEU A 509 16.89 25.54 -4.48
N TYR A 510 16.50 26.08 -3.32
CA TYR A 510 15.14 25.94 -2.81
C TYR A 510 14.11 26.58 -3.74
N SER A 511 14.35 27.83 -4.16
CA SER A 511 13.42 28.55 -5.04
C SER A 511 13.22 27.88 -6.40
N LYS A 512 14.27 27.27 -6.99
CA LYS A 512 14.18 26.55 -8.27
C LYS A 512 13.31 25.29 -8.18
N SER A 513 13.40 24.58 -7.06
CA SER A 513 12.73 23.30 -6.86
C SER A 513 11.41 23.42 -6.09
N ASN A 514 11.07 24.64 -5.62
CA ASN A 514 9.95 24.93 -4.73
C ASN A 514 9.86 23.96 -3.52
N SER A 515 11.01 23.41 -3.12
CA SER A 515 11.15 22.36 -2.12
C SER A 515 12.59 22.30 -1.60
N SER A 516 12.81 21.55 -0.53
CA SER A 516 14.14 21.26 0.03
C SER A 516 14.98 20.33 -0.88
N LYS A 517 14.39 19.70 -1.90
CA LYS A 517 15.04 18.68 -2.74
C LYS A 517 16.34 19.14 -3.39
N GLY A 518 16.42 20.40 -3.84
CA GLY A 518 17.66 20.92 -4.44
C GLY A 518 18.80 21.05 -3.42
N MET A 519 18.48 21.43 -2.18
CA MET A 519 19.44 21.48 -1.08
C MET A 519 19.83 20.07 -0.63
N GLU A 520 18.87 19.15 -0.56
CA GLU A 520 19.10 17.73 -0.26
C GLU A 520 20.03 17.08 -1.29
N GLN A 521 19.82 17.30 -2.59
CA GLN A 521 20.69 16.77 -3.64
C GLN A 521 22.12 17.33 -3.53
N ALA A 522 22.27 18.63 -3.23
CA ALA A 522 23.58 19.23 -3.02
C ALA A 522 24.29 18.62 -1.79
N LEU A 523 23.53 18.35 -0.72
CA LEU A 523 24.05 17.72 0.49
C LEU A 523 24.47 16.26 0.22
N GLU A 524 23.63 15.47 -0.44
CA GLU A 524 23.92 14.07 -0.77
C GLU A 524 25.09 13.94 -1.76
N GLN A 525 25.17 14.83 -2.76
CA GLN A 525 26.31 14.88 -3.67
C GLN A 525 27.60 15.16 -2.89
N LYS A 526 27.60 16.16 -2.02
CA LYS A 526 28.79 16.52 -1.23
C LYS A 526 29.17 15.41 -0.24
N LYS A 527 28.18 14.78 0.37
CA LYS A 527 28.38 13.61 1.23
C LYS A 527 29.05 12.47 0.45
N SER A 528 28.54 12.12 -0.74
CA SER A 528 29.11 11.09 -1.60
C SER A 528 30.57 11.41 -2.00
N GLU A 529 30.87 12.67 -2.30
CA GLU A 529 32.25 13.12 -2.53
C GLU A 529 33.16 12.91 -1.31
N CYS A 530 32.65 13.17 -0.10
CA CYS A 530 33.41 12.99 1.14
C CYS A 530 33.57 11.51 1.51
N ASP A 531 32.55 10.69 1.34
CA ASP A 531 32.62 9.23 1.52
C ASP A 531 33.72 8.63 0.62
N GLY A 532 33.77 9.02 -0.65
CA GLY A 532 34.82 8.56 -1.57
C GLY A 532 36.24 8.96 -1.13
N LYS A 533 36.41 10.15 -0.54
CA LYS A 533 37.71 10.60 0.00
C LYS A 533 38.07 9.86 1.29
N ILE A 534 37.10 9.59 2.16
CA ILE A 534 37.31 8.82 3.39
C ILE A 534 37.74 7.39 3.06
N SER A 535 37.02 6.70 2.17
CA SER A 535 37.39 5.34 1.75
C SER A 535 38.80 5.30 1.17
N LYS A 536 39.17 6.27 0.33
CA LYS A 536 40.52 6.34 -0.26
C LYS A 536 41.60 6.59 0.78
N TYR A 537 41.33 7.42 1.79
CA TYR A 537 42.23 7.61 2.92
C TYR A 537 42.41 6.32 3.72
N GLU A 538 41.31 5.62 4.04
CA GLU A 538 41.35 4.33 4.77
C GLU A 538 42.13 3.26 4.01
N GLU A 539 41.92 3.13 2.70
CA GLU A 539 42.69 2.22 1.83
C GLU A 539 44.17 2.58 1.82
N THR A 540 44.50 3.86 1.67
CA THR A 540 45.90 4.34 1.62
C THR A 540 46.60 4.13 2.96
N LYS A 541 45.88 4.37 4.06
CA LYS A 541 46.35 4.14 5.43
C LYS A 541 46.58 2.65 5.70
N ALA A 542 45.61 1.78 5.38
CA ALA A 542 45.73 0.35 5.56
C ALA A 542 46.90 -0.23 4.73
N ALA A 543 47.09 0.25 3.50
CA ALA A 543 48.22 -0.14 2.66
C ALA A 543 49.58 0.33 3.21
N PHE A 544 49.61 1.46 3.93
CA PHE A 544 50.80 1.97 4.62
C PHE A 544 51.09 1.18 5.90
N GLU A 545 50.08 0.86 6.71
CA GLU A 545 50.19 0.12 7.97
C GLU A 545 50.52 -1.37 7.79
N ALA A 546 50.21 -1.95 6.63
CA ALA A 546 50.60 -3.32 6.29
C ALA A 546 52.11 -3.49 5.96
N LYS A 547 52.91 -2.44 6.13
CA LYS A 547 54.38 -2.43 6.02
C LYS A 547 55.02 -2.69 7.38
#